data_AF-A0A6M4M9K3-F1
#
_entry.id   AF-A0A6M4M9K3-F1
#
_cell.length_a   1.000
_cell.length_b   1.000
_cell.length_c   1.000
_cell.angle_alpha   90.00
_cell.angle_beta   90.00
_cell.angle_gamma   90.00
#
_symmetry.space_group_name_H-M   'P 1'
#
loop_
_entity.id
_entity.type
_entity.pdbx_description
1 polymer ?
#
loop_
_entity_poly.entity_id
_entity_poly.type
_entity_poly.pdbx_seq_one_letter_code
_entity_poly.pdbx_strand_id
1 'polypeptide(L)'
;MDTLQIKRLAESQATALKDTIEALQAQGRDIGVQHTGNNCVFVTGVLGGYDYNDAFFLDTTESIERMSKLNKELRSYIVVPLEHGSSSSSEVANG
;
A
#
# COMPACT_ATOMS: atom_id res chain seq x y z
N MET A 1 16.75 -4.63 19.02
CA MET A 1 16.43 -5.03 17.63
C MET A 1 17.73 -4.93 16.85
N ASP A 2 18.12 -5.99 16.15
CA ASP A 2 19.41 -6.02 15.46
C ASP A 2 19.35 -5.14 14.19
N THR A 3 20.43 -4.43 13.85
CA THR A 3 20.47 -3.50 12.71
C THR A 3 20.11 -4.18 11.38
N LEU A 4 20.42 -5.47 11.24
CA LEU A 4 20.03 -6.27 10.08
C LEU A 4 18.52 -6.54 10.04
N GLN A 5 17.88 -6.71 11.19
CA GLN A 5 16.43 -6.92 11.27
C GLN A 5 15.66 -5.65 10.91
N ILE A 6 16.16 -4.48 11.35
CA ILE A 6 15.57 -3.19 11.02
C ILE A 6 15.61 -2.97 9.51
N LYS A 7 16.76 -3.23 8.86
CA LYS A 7 16.89 -3.12 7.39
C LYS A 7 15.94 -4.05 6.65
N ARG A 8 15.89 -5.33 7.01
CA ARG A 8 14.96 -6.30 6.40
C ARG A 8 13.50 -5.88 6.55
N LEU A 9 13.14 -5.37 7.73
CA LEU A 9 11.79 -4.85 7.97
C LEU A 9 11.51 -3.64 7.10
N ALA A 10 12.45 -2.71 7.01
CA ALA A 10 12.34 -1.50 6.19
C ALA A 10 12.14 -1.84 4.71
N GLU A 11 12.96 -2.74 4.16
CA GLU A 11 12.85 -3.20 2.77
C GLU A 11 11.51 -3.88 2.50
N SER A 12 11.04 -4.73 3.43
CA SER A 12 9.74 -5.39 3.32
C SER A 12 8.59 -4.38 3.32
N GLN A 13 8.61 -3.40 4.23
CA GLN A 13 7.57 -2.38 4.30
C GLN A 13 7.61 -1.43 3.09
N ALA A 14 8.81 -1.07 2.60
CA ALA A 14 8.98 -0.25 1.40
C ALA A 14 8.41 -0.96 0.16
N THR A 15 8.68 -2.26 0.01
CA THR A 15 8.14 -3.08 -1.07
C THR A 15 6.61 -3.15 -1.00
N ALA A 16 6.05 -3.37 0.20
CA ALA A 16 4.59 -3.45 0.38
C ALA A 16 3.88 -2.11 0.11
N LEU A 17 4.51 -0.99 0.49
CA LEU A 17 4.02 0.34 0.19
C LEU A 17 4.06 0.62 -1.32
N LYS A 18 5.15 0.22 -1.98
CA LYS A 18 5.29 0.36 -3.43
C LYS A 18 4.19 -0.38 -4.18
N ASP A 19 3.96 -1.66 -3.84
CA ASP A 19 2.89 -2.47 -4.43
C ASP A 19 1.50 -1.82 -4.28
N THR A 20 1.22 -1.27 -3.09
CA THR A 20 -0.03 -0.57 -2.80
C THR A 20 -0.18 0.70 -3.67
N ILE A 21 0.88 1.49 -3.79
CA ILE A 21 0.88 2.70 -4.61
C ILE A 21 0.75 2.34 -6.10
N GLU A 22 1.44 1.32 -6.59
CA GLU A 22 1.31 0.83 -7.97
C GLU A 22 -0.13 0.35 -8.25
N ALA A 23 -0.78 -0.32 -7.31
CA ALA A 23 -2.19 -0.71 -7.42
C ALA A 23 -3.13 0.52 -7.47
N LEU A 24 -2.87 1.55 -6.67
CA LEU A 24 -3.63 2.80 -6.72
C LEU A 24 -3.41 3.55 -8.04
N GLN A 25 -2.17 3.59 -8.53
CA GLN A 25 -1.83 4.17 -9.84
C GLN A 25 -2.56 3.44 -10.97
N ALA A 26 -2.64 2.10 -10.91
CA ALA A 26 -3.39 1.30 -11.87
C ALA A 26 -4.90 1.62 -11.86
N GLN A 27 -5.44 2.15 -10.76
CA GLN A 27 -6.80 2.66 -10.64
C GLN A 27 -6.95 4.13 -11.06
N GLY A 28 -5.88 4.76 -11.58
CA GLY A 28 -5.87 6.15 -12.01
C GLY A 28 -5.75 7.16 -10.87
N ARG A 29 -5.25 6.74 -9.70
CA ARG A 29 -4.97 7.65 -8.58
C ARG A 29 -3.67 8.41 -8.82
N ASP A 30 -3.66 9.68 -8.46
CA ASP A 30 -2.50 10.58 -8.61
C ASP A 30 -1.57 10.49 -7.40
N ILE A 31 -1.05 9.31 -7.10
CA ILE A 31 -0.09 9.09 -6.01
C ILE A 31 1.11 8.32 -6.55
N GLY A 32 2.31 8.63 -6.06
CA GLY A 32 3.55 8.05 -6.52
C GLY A 32 4.50 7.77 -5.37
N VAL A 33 5.43 6.86 -5.64
CA VAL A 33 6.51 6.52 -4.72
C VAL A 33 7.84 6.56 -5.46
N GLN A 34 8.85 7.14 -4.82
CA GLN A 34 10.20 7.20 -5.33
C GLN A 34 11.16 6.66 -4.28
N HIS A 35 12.08 5.81 -4.71
CA HIS A 35 13.13 5.30 -3.85
C HIS A 35 14.40 6.08 -4.15
N THR A 36 14.85 6.91 -3.22
CA THR A 36 16.01 7.78 -3.41
C THR A 36 17.18 7.25 -2.58
N GLY A 37 18.18 6.74 -3.28
CA GLY A 37 19.33 6.09 -2.65
C GLY A 37 18.96 4.78 -1.95
N ASN A 38 19.86 4.31 -1.09
CA ASN A 38 19.74 2.98 -0.49
C ASN A 38 18.88 2.94 0.79
N ASN A 39 18.42 4.09 1.30
CA ASN A 39 17.85 4.21 2.65
C ASN A 39 16.61 5.13 2.77
N CYS A 40 16.00 5.62 1.69
CA CYS A 40 14.87 6.55 1.81
C CYS A 40 13.77 6.32 0.76
N VAL A 41 12.52 6.32 1.21
CA VAL A 41 11.31 6.25 0.40
C VAL A 41 10.58 7.59 0.46
N PHE A 42 10.21 8.13 -0.69
CA PHE A 42 9.41 9.34 -0.83
C PHE A 42 8.05 9.00 -1.40
N VAL A 43 6.98 9.44 -0.76
CA VAL A 43 5.61 9.32 -1.24
C VAL A 43 5.07 10.70 -1.54
N THR A 44 4.59 10.90 -2.77
CA THR A 44 4.11 12.19 -3.25
C THR A 44 2.83 12.02 -4.06
N GLY A 45 1.86 12.92 -3.90
CA GLY A 45 0.66 13.00 -4.75
C GLY A 45 -0.62 13.23 -3.95
N VAL A 46 -1.77 13.14 -4.61
CA VAL A 46 -3.08 13.45 -4.02
C VAL A 46 -3.99 12.22 -4.02
N LEU A 47 -4.50 11.86 -2.84
CA LEU A 47 -5.46 10.76 -2.69
C LEU A 47 -6.53 11.09 -1.66
N GLY A 48 -7.81 10.87 -2.01
CA GLY A 48 -8.92 11.07 -1.08
C GLY A 48 -9.12 12.51 -0.58
N GLY A 49 -8.57 13.50 -1.29
CA GLY A 49 -8.59 14.92 -0.90
C GLY A 49 -7.42 15.34 -0.01
N TYR A 50 -6.46 14.46 0.24
CA TYR A 50 -5.23 14.76 0.99
C TYR A 50 -4.03 14.83 0.04
N ASP A 51 -3.15 15.80 0.28
CA ASP A 51 -1.84 15.92 -0.35
C ASP A 51 -0.82 15.14 0.49
N TYR A 52 -0.21 14.13 -0.12
CA TYR A 52 0.86 13.33 0.45
C TYR A 52 2.19 13.89 -0.03
N ASN A 53 3.08 14.20 0.91
CA ASN A 53 4.44 14.63 0.64
C ASN A 53 5.33 14.21 1.82
N ASP A 54 5.55 12.89 1.92
CA ASP A 54 6.22 12.27 3.06
C ASP A 54 7.52 11.58 2.65
N ALA A 55 8.50 11.65 3.54
CA ALA A 55 9.78 10.96 3.42
C ALA A 55 9.98 9.99 4.59
N PHE A 56 10.40 8.76 4.27
CA PHE A 56 10.61 7.67 5.20
C PHE A 56 12.04 7.16 5.15
N PHE A 57 12.75 7.31 6.26
CA PHE A 57 14.11 6.81 6.45
C PHE A 57 14.09 5.34 6.85
N LEU A 58 14.81 4.49 6.12
CA LEU A 58 14.82 3.03 6.29
C LEU A 58 15.80 2.53 7.35
N ASP A 59 16.42 3.43 8.12
CA ASP A 59 17.34 3.11 9.21
C ASP A 59 16.71 3.27 10.62
N THR A 60 15.52 3.86 10.72
CA THR A 60 14.84 4.09 12.01
C THR A 60 13.53 3.32 12.12
N THR A 61 13.29 2.70 13.28
CA THR A 61 12.04 1.98 13.55
C THR A 61 10.82 2.91 13.45
N GLU A 62 10.93 4.15 13.95
CA GLU A 62 9.83 5.13 13.91
C GLU A 62 9.39 5.45 12.47
N SER A 63 10.33 5.69 11.55
CA SER A 63 9.97 5.93 10.15
C SER A 63 9.37 4.70 9.49
N ILE A 64 9.86 3.50 9.81
CA ILE A 64 9.29 2.24 9.32
C ILE A 64 7.85 2.05 9.82
N GLU A 65 7.56 2.40 11.08
CA GLU A 65 6.21 2.34 11.64
C GLU A 65 5.26 3.35 10.98
N ARG A 66 5.72 4.59 10.73
CA ARG A 66 4.95 5.58 9.97
C ARG A 66 4.65 5.08 8.55
N MET A 67 5.65 4.50 7.88
CA MET A 67 5.50 3.92 6.54
C MET A 67 4.47 2.77 6.54
N SER A 68 4.49 1.91 7.56
CA SER A 68 3.51 0.83 7.71
C SER A 68 2.09 1.34 7.95
N LYS A 69 1.93 2.41 8.72
CA LYS A 69 0.63 3.08 8.95
C LYS A 69 0.09 3.69 7.66
N LEU A 70 0.93 4.45 6.93
CA LEU A 70 0.56 5.01 5.64
C LEU A 70 0.13 3.91 4.67
N ASN A 71 0.90 2.82 4.58
CA ASN A 71 0.53 1.70 3.71
C ASN A 71 -0.86 1.14 4.03
N LYS A 72 -1.20 0.95 5.31
CA LYS A 72 -2.54 0.48 5.73
C LYS A 72 -3.65 1.47 5.33
N GLU A 73 -3.40 2.76 5.47
CA GLU A 73 -4.32 3.81 5.05
C GLU A 73 -4.53 3.79 3.54
N LEU A 74 -3.46 3.77 2.76
CA LEU A 74 -3.50 3.72 1.29
C LEU A 74 -4.23 2.47 0.78
N ARG A 75 -4.02 1.31 1.40
CA ARG A 75 -4.74 0.08 1.06
C ARG A 75 -6.26 0.20 1.24
N SER A 76 -6.74 1.04 2.16
CA SER A 76 -8.17 1.29 2.33
C SER A 76 -8.80 2.01 1.13
N TYR A 77 -8.00 2.66 0.28
CA TYR A 77 -8.47 3.32 -0.94
C TYR A 77 -8.46 2.43 -2.17
N ILE A 78 -7.84 1.24 -2.08
CA ILE A 78 -7.85 0.26 -3.17
C ILE A 78 -9.26 -0.32 -3.28
N VAL A 79 -9.94 0.00 -4.38
CA VAL A 79 -11.20 -0.65 -4.70
C VAL A 79 -10.87 -1.99 -5.33
N VAL A 80 -11.10 -3.08 -4.60
CA VAL A 80 -11.06 -4.41 -5.18
C VAL A 80 -12.38 -4.60 -5.91
N PRO A 81 -12.40 -4.84 -7.24
CA PRO A 81 -13.64 -5.22 -7.89
C PRO A 81 -14.11 -6.50 -7.19
N LEU A 82 -15.26 -6.41 -6.52
CA LEU A 82 -15.99 -7.60 -6.12
C LEU A 82 -16.31 -8.30 -7.43
N GLU A 83 -15.58 -9.37 -7.74
CA GLU A 83 -16.09 -10.36 -8.69
C GLU A 83 -17.40 -10.85 -8.07
N HIS A 84 -18.49 -10.23 -8.50
CA HIS A 84 -19.83 -10.65 -8.19
C HIS A 84 -19.95 -12.06 -8.74
N GLY A 85 -19.70 -13.05 -7.87
CA GLY A 85 -20.11 -14.43 -8.06
C GLY A 85 -21.62 -14.45 -8.17
N SER A 86 -22.12 -14.10 -9.34
CA SER A 86 -23.45 -14.44 -9.79
C SER A 86 -23.46 -15.95 -9.96
N SER A 87 -24.03 -16.64 -8.98
CA SER A 87 -24.81 -17.84 -9.26
C SER A 87 -25.97 -17.86 -8.27
N SER A 88 -27.08 -17.28 -8.74
CA SER A 88 -28.41 -17.64 -8.26
C SER A 88 -28.52 -19.15 -8.20
N SER A 89 -28.72 -19.72 -7.00
CA SER A 89 -29.31 -21.05 -6.89
C SER A 89 -30.77 -20.96 -7.28
N SER A 90 -31.05 -21.05 -8.57
CA SER A 90 -32.35 -21.48 -9.09
C SER A 90 -32.18 -22.90 -9.60
N GLU A 91 -32.45 -23.88 -8.74
CA GLU A 91 -32.94 -25.19 -9.20
C GLU A 91 -34.10 -25.61 -8.29
N VAL A 92 -35.28 -25.46 -8.88
CA VAL A 92 -36.54 -26.09 -8.49
C VAL A 92 -36.60 -27.48 -9.13
N ALA A 93 -36.90 -28.53 -8.35
CA ALA A 93 -37.51 -29.83 -8.74
C ALA A 93 -37.23 -30.85 -7.60
N ASN A 94 -38.11 -31.73 -7.15
CA ASN A 94 -39.47 -32.10 -7.53
C ASN A 94 -40.10 -32.80 -6.30
N GLY A 95 -41.43 -32.82 -6.25
CA GLY A 95 -42.19 -33.68 -5.33
C GLY A 95 -42.14 -35.16 -5.71
#